data_AF-A0A3B8WME1-F1
#
_entry.id   AF-A0A3B8WME1-F1
#
_cell.length_a   1.000
_cell.length_b   1.000
_cell.length_c   1.000
_cell.angle_alpha   90.00
_cell.angle_beta   90.00
_cell.angle_gamma   90.00
#
_symmetry.space_group_name_H-M   'P 1'
#
loop_
_entity.id
_entity.type
_entity.pdbx_description
1 polymer ?
#
loop_
_entity_poly.entity_id
_entity_poly.type
_entity_poly.pdbx_seq_one_letter_code
_entity_poly.pdbx_strand_id
1 'polypeptide(L)'
;ARPFLLRGGFHLLVGRDTETLRVAKTRIIQSLSWGLVLTLVLGIAGGVVISGRMLRRLDAINDTSQHIMDGDLSQRVLLSGDNDEFDQLARNLNRMLDKIETLLDDIHRVSDNIAHDMKTPLARLRARLETLVQSSHEDLTSRHDLDVALRESDQLLTMFNVVLRIARIEASPHIQPTEHVNLAILARDLIDLYEPLATEKSLTLSCPTNQGVVIAGDRDMLFQAFSNL
;
A
#
# COMPACT_ATOMS: atom_id res chain seq x y z
N ALA A 1 31.87 20.48 72.94
CA ALA A 1 33.10 20.39 73.74
C ALA A 1 32.99 19.17 74.66
N ARG A 2 34.03 18.34 74.78
CA ARG A 2 34.08 17.26 75.78
C ARG A 2 34.85 17.79 77.00
N PRO A 3 34.26 17.80 78.22
CA PRO A 3 34.96 18.29 79.39
C PRO A 3 35.96 17.23 79.87
N PHE A 4 37.23 17.64 80.03
CA PHE A 4 38.22 16.85 80.75
C PHE A 4 38.41 17.46 82.14
N LEU A 5 38.25 16.64 83.17
CA LEU A 5 38.47 17.00 84.58
C LEU A 5 39.95 16.80 84.91
N LEU A 6 40.64 17.88 85.28
CA LEU A 6 42.01 17.80 85.79
C LEU A 6 41.99 17.67 87.32
N ARG A 7 43.02 17.01 87.87
CA ARG A 7 43.21 16.89 89.32
C ARG A 7 43.35 18.29 89.94
N GLY A 8 42.34 18.70 90.69
CA GLY A 8 42.23 20.04 91.31
C GLY A 8 40.86 20.71 91.18
N GLY A 9 39.89 20.11 90.46
CA GLY A 9 38.53 20.67 90.33
C GLY A 9 38.36 21.70 89.19
N PHE A 10 39.39 21.85 88.35
CA PHE A 10 39.33 22.73 87.18
C PHE A 10 38.82 21.99 85.94
N HIS A 11 37.98 22.65 85.13
CA HIS A 11 37.46 22.16 83.86
C HIS A 11 38.24 22.76 82.69
N LEU A 12 38.87 21.93 81.86
CA LEU A 12 39.50 22.36 80.62
C LEU A 12 38.50 22.28 79.45
N LEU A 13 38.17 23.41 78.84
CA LEU A 13 37.36 23.48 77.62
C LEU A 13 38.27 23.66 76.41
N VAL A 14 38.41 22.62 75.59
CA VAL A 14 39.10 22.70 74.30
C VAL A 14 38.09 23.07 73.21
N GLY A 15 38.14 24.31 72.75
CA GLY A 15 37.48 24.75 71.52
C GLY A 15 38.31 24.32 70.32
N ARG A 16 37.76 23.49 69.43
CA ARG A 16 38.37 23.24 68.12
C ARG A 16 37.92 24.35 67.18
N ASP A 17 38.88 24.96 66.50
CA ASP A 17 38.61 25.96 65.48
C ASP A 17 37.73 25.35 64.37
N THR A 18 36.56 25.95 64.17
CA THR A 18 35.57 25.50 63.17
C THR A 18 35.65 26.30 61.87
N GLU A 19 36.52 27.31 61.78
CA GLU A 19 36.71 28.09 60.55
C GLU A 19 37.25 27.23 59.40
N THR A 20 38.21 26.36 59.69
CA THR A 20 38.79 25.45 58.69
C THR A 20 37.75 24.52 58.07
N LEU A 21 36.78 24.05 58.87
CA LEU A 21 35.65 23.24 58.39
C LEU A 21 34.67 24.07 57.53
N ARG A 22 34.43 25.34 57.86
CA ARG A 22 33.56 26.22 57.08
C ARG A 22 34.17 26.57 55.72
N VAL A 23 35.46 26.90 55.67
CA VAL A 23 36.15 27.23 54.42
C VAL A 23 36.19 26.02 53.47
N ALA A 24 36.45 24.81 54.00
CA ALA A 24 36.40 23.59 53.21
C ALA A 24 34.99 23.32 52.65
N LYS A 25 33.95 23.49 53.47
CA LYS A 25 32.54 23.32 53.04
C LYS A 25 32.18 24.27 51.89
N THR A 26 32.54 25.55 51.99
CA THR A 26 32.21 26.54 50.95
C THR A 26 32.88 26.22 49.62
N ARG A 27 34.16 25.81 49.63
CA ARG A 27 34.87 25.41 48.40
C ARG A 27 34.23 24.19 47.74
N ILE A 28 33.81 23.20 48.52
CA ILE A 28 33.11 22.01 48.01
C ILE A 28 31.76 22.39 47.40
N ILE A 29 30.97 23.23 48.07
CA ILE A 29 29.67 23.67 47.52
C ILE A 29 29.88 24.46 46.22
N GLN A 30 30.90 25.32 46.17
CA GLN A 30 31.20 26.11 44.99
C GLN A 30 31.61 25.23 43.80
N SER A 31 32.50 24.24 44.00
CA SER A 31 32.86 23.30 42.92
C SER A 31 31.67 22.47 42.47
N LEU A 32 30.81 22.03 43.39
CA LEU A 32 29.58 21.31 43.08
C LEU A 32 28.62 22.17 42.25
N SER A 33 28.49 23.47 42.60
CA SER A 33 27.62 24.39 41.88
C SER A 33 28.09 24.62 40.44
N TRP A 34 29.40 24.76 40.21
CA TRP A 34 29.97 24.85 38.86
C TRP A 34 29.75 23.57 38.06
N GLY A 35 29.92 22.40 38.68
CA GLY A 35 29.63 21.11 38.04
C GLY A 35 28.16 20.98 37.63
N LEU A 36 27.23 21.43 38.49
CA LEU A 36 25.80 21.42 38.21
C LEU A 36 25.45 22.35 37.05
N VAL A 37 25.96 23.59 37.08
CA VAL A 37 25.74 24.57 36.01
C VAL A 37 26.29 24.05 34.68
N LEU A 38 27.51 23.51 34.67
CA LEU A 38 28.10 22.95 33.46
C LEU A 38 27.27 21.80 32.89
N THR A 39 26.83 20.88 33.76
CA THR A 39 25.96 19.75 33.36
C THR A 39 24.64 20.24 32.79
N LEU A 40 24.03 21.25 33.42
CA LEU A 40 22.77 21.82 32.96
C LEU A 40 22.92 22.49 31.60
N VAL A 41 23.97 23.29 31.41
CA VAL A 41 24.26 23.98 30.14
C VAL A 41 24.50 22.96 29.03
N LEU A 42 25.30 21.92 29.28
CA LEU A 42 25.55 20.86 28.28
C LEU A 42 24.29 20.07 27.96
N GLY A 43 23.46 19.77 28.96
CA GLY A 43 22.18 19.08 28.77
C GLY A 43 21.20 19.89 27.91
N ILE A 44 21.05 21.18 28.18
CA ILE A 44 20.19 22.08 27.40
C ILE A 44 20.73 22.24 25.98
N ALA A 45 22.03 22.50 25.83
CA ALA A 45 22.66 22.67 24.53
C ALA A 45 22.53 21.40 23.68
N GLY A 46 22.81 20.23 24.26
CA GLY A 46 22.61 18.93 23.59
C GLY A 46 21.16 18.69 23.21
N GLY A 47 20.21 18.97 24.12
CA GLY A 47 18.79 18.82 23.86
C GLY A 47 18.29 19.69 22.70
N VAL A 48 18.69 20.98 22.66
CA VAL A 48 18.32 21.90 21.58
C VAL A 48 18.89 21.44 20.23
N VAL A 49 20.14 20.99 20.19
CA VAL A 49 20.78 20.50 18.96
C VAL A 49 20.09 19.24 18.43
N ILE A 50 19.83 18.27 19.31
CA ILE A 50 19.18 17.00 18.93
C ILE A 50 17.74 17.25 18.46
N SER A 51 16.97 18.03 19.23
CA SER A 51 15.58 18.36 18.90
C SER A 51 15.48 19.12 17.58
N GLY A 52 16.35 20.11 17.36
CA GLY A 52 16.39 20.86 16.10
C GLY A 52 16.76 20.00 14.89
N ARG A 53 17.65 19.02 15.05
CA ARG A 53 17.99 18.07 13.97
C ARG A 53 16.81 17.15 13.64
N MET A 54 16.10 16.66 14.65
CA MET A 54 14.95 15.77 14.48
C MET A 54 13.76 16.47 13.82
N LEU A 55 13.43 17.70 14.25
CA LEU A 55 12.34 18.50 13.66
C LEU A 55 12.59 18.80 12.18
N ARG A 56 13.82 19.20 11.82
CA ARG A 56 14.19 19.44 10.42
C ARG A 56 14.00 18.22 9.52
N ARG A 57 14.25 17.01 10.04
CA ARG A 57 14.01 15.76 9.30
C ARG A 57 12.53 15.51 9.08
N LEU A 58 11.73 15.71 10.12
CA LEU A 58 10.27 15.59 10.03
C LEU A 58 9.70 16.60 9.02
N ASP A 59 10.16 17.84 9.05
CA ASP A 59 9.72 18.88 8.11
C ASP A 59 10.03 18.49 6.66
N ALA A 60 11.23 17.96 6.37
CA ALA A 60 11.60 17.51 5.03
C ALA A 60 10.71 16.38 4.50
N ILE A 61 10.36 15.41 5.36
CA ILE A 61 9.44 14.32 5.00
C ILE A 61 8.04 14.89 4.75
N ASN A 62 7.58 15.80 5.60
CA ASN A 62 6.26 16.40 5.50
C ASN A 62 6.10 17.26 4.23
N ASP A 63 7.13 18.05 3.90
CA ASP A 63 7.19 18.90 2.71
C ASP A 63 7.13 18.07 1.42
N THR A 64 7.95 17.01 1.35
CA THR A 64 7.90 16.06 0.22
C THR A 64 6.52 15.39 0.14
N SER A 65 5.93 15.03 1.28
CA SER A 65 4.60 14.41 1.31
C SER A 65 3.50 15.37 0.82
N GLN A 66 3.60 16.68 1.09
CA GLN A 66 2.68 17.67 0.54
C GLN A 66 2.78 17.76 -0.99
N HIS A 67 4.00 17.83 -1.53
CA HIS A 67 4.21 17.85 -2.98
C HIS A 67 3.67 16.59 -3.68
N ILE A 68 3.82 15.43 -3.03
CA ILE A 68 3.23 14.17 -3.49
C ILE A 68 1.70 14.24 -3.50
N MET A 69 1.08 14.77 -2.43
CA MET A 69 -0.37 14.93 -2.35
C MET A 69 -0.93 15.91 -3.39
N ASP A 70 -0.13 16.88 -3.82
CA ASP A 70 -0.47 17.83 -4.88
C ASP A 70 -0.35 17.22 -6.30
N GLY A 71 0.07 15.95 -6.41
CA GLY A 71 0.03 15.16 -7.64
C GLY A 71 1.40 14.89 -8.27
N ASP A 72 2.50 15.38 -7.69
CA ASP A 72 3.85 15.06 -8.16
C ASP A 72 4.38 13.77 -7.53
N LEU A 73 3.92 12.63 -8.07
CA LEU A 73 4.33 11.30 -7.64
C LEU A 73 5.76 10.93 -8.08
N SER A 74 6.44 11.76 -8.87
CA SER A 74 7.82 11.52 -9.30
C SER A 74 8.83 11.84 -8.20
N GLN A 75 8.43 12.67 -7.22
CA GLN A 75 9.29 12.98 -6.08
C GLN A 75 9.50 11.77 -5.18
N ARG A 76 10.62 11.78 -4.48
CA ARG A 76 11.00 10.74 -3.53
C ARG A 76 11.51 11.40 -2.26
N VAL A 77 11.19 10.78 -1.13
CA VAL A 77 11.71 11.21 0.17
C VAL A 77 13.20 10.87 0.22
N LEU A 78 14.03 11.89 0.43
CA LEU A 78 15.48 11.77 0.51
C LEU A 78 15.89 10.97 1.76
N LEU A 79 16.81 10.04 1.59
CA LEU A 79 17.42 9.30 2.69
C LEU A 79 18.58 10.13 3.26
N SER A 80 18.62 10.24 4.59
CA SER A 80 19.71 10.93 5.29
C SER A 80 20.98 10.08 5.33
N GLY A 81 20.86 8.75 5.22
CA GLY A 81 21.98 7.81 5.22
C GLY A 81 22.48 7.43 6.62
N ASP A 82 21.84 7.95 7.68
CA ASP A 82 22.12 7.60 9.06
C ASP A 82 21.56 6.22 9.44
N ASN A 83 20.74 5.64 8.55
CA ASN A 83 20.12 4.32 8.67
C ASN A 83 19.29 4.16 9.95
N ASP A 84 18.64 5.25 10.35
CA ASP A 84 17.76 5.37 11.50
C ASP A 84 16.30 5.06 11.15
N GLU A 85 15.40 5.24 12.11
CA GLU A 85 13.95 5.04 11.97
C GLU A 85 13.34 5.98 10.91
N PHE A 86 13.92 7.17 10.70
CA PHE A 86 13.47 8.11 9.67
C PHE A 86 13.81 7.60 8.27
N ASP A 87 15.01 7.04 8.08
CA ASP A 87 15.37 6.38 6.82
C ASP A 87 14.50 5.14 6.57
N GLN A 88 14.08 4.41 7.61
CA GLN A 88 13.12 3.33 7.47
C GLN A 88 11.74 3.83 7.00
N LEU A 89 11.24 4.91 7.59
CA LEU A 89 9.98 5.54 7.17
C LEU A 89 10.05 6.02 5.71
N ALA A 90 11.12 6.73 5.36
CA ALA A 90 11.35 7.22 4.00
C ALA A 90 11.39 6.07 2.97
N ARG A 91 12.05 4.96 3.28
CA ARG A 91 12.05 3.76 2.42
C ARG A 91 10.64 3.17 2.25
N ASN A 92 9.86 3.08 3.31
CA ASN A 92 8.49 2.55 3.24
C ASN A 92 7.57 3.46 2.42
N LEU A 93 7.69 4.78 2.59
CA LEU A 93 6.96 5.76 1.82
C LEU A 93 7.34 5.69 0.34
N ASN A 94 8.64 5.67 0.00
CA ASN A 94 9.08 5.51 -1.38
C ASN A 94 8.56 4.22 -2.02
N ARG A 95 8.55 3.09 -1.30
CA ARG A 95 7.97 1.83 -1.80
C ARG A 95 6.47 1.94 -2.09
N MET A 96 5.73 2.66 -1.26
CA MET A 96 4.32 2.94 -1.50
C MET A 96 4.14 3.79 -2.78
N LEU A 97 4.99 4.80 -2.99
CA LEU A 97 4.96 5.63 -4.21
C LEU A 97 5.26 4.82 -5.46
N ASP A 98 6.30 3.97 -5.43
CA ASP A 98 6.62 3.08 -6.56
C ASP A 98 5.43 2.17 -6.92
N LYS A 99 4.69 1.71 -5.92
CA LYS A 99 3.48 0.89 -6.13
C LYS A 99 2.35 1.70 -6.76
N ILE A 100 2.14 2.95 -6.35
CA ILE A 100 1.14 3.85 -6.94
C ILE A 100 1.50 4.17 -8.39
N GLU A 101 2.77 4.47 -8.69
CA GLU A 101 3.25 4.76 -10.03
C GLU A 101 3.04 3.57 -10.97
N THR A 102 3.37 2.35 -10.52
CA THR A 102 3.10 1.12 -11.29
C THR A 102 1.61 0.95 -11.59
N LEU A 103 0.74 1.18 -10.60
CA LEU A 103 -0.71 1.06 -10.80
C LEU A 103 -1.26 2.10 -11.79
N LEU A 104 -0.72 3.32 -11.79
CA LEU A 104 -1.11 4.36 -12.74
C LEU A 104 -0.63 4.04 -14.16
N ASP A 105 0.60 3.54 -14.31
CA ASP A 105 1.13 3.09 -15.60
C ASP A 105 0.31 1.93 -16.19
N ASP A 106 -0.10 0.99 -15.35
CA ASP A 106 -0.98 -0.11 -15.76
C ASP A 106 -2.34 0.41 -16.24
N ILE A 107 -2.94 1.37 -15.52
CA ILE A 107 -4.20 2.02 -15.93
C ILE A 107 -4.04 2.73 -17.29
N HIS A 108 -2.95 3.46 -17.50
CA HIS A 108 -2.70 4.14 -18.78
C HIS A 108 -2.54 3.15 -19.92
N ARG A 109 -1.73 2.09 -19.74
CA ARG A 109 -1.55 1.03 -20.74
C ARG A 109 -2.85 0.35 -21.11
N VAL A 110 -3.66 -0.01 -20.11
CA VAL A 110 -4.97 -0.61 -20.33
C VAL A 110 -5.87 0.37 -21.08
N SER A 111 -5.90 1.65 -20.69
CA SER A 111 -6.71 2.67 -21.35
C SER A 111 -6.33 2.86 -22.83
N ASP A 112 -5.04 2.93 -23.13
CA ASP A 112 -4.53 3.07 -24.49
C ASP A 112 -4.86 1.85 -25.36
N ASN A 113 -4.70 0.65 -24.80
CA ASN A 113 -5.05 -0.60 -25.48
C ASN A 113 -6.56 -0.64 -25.78
N ILE A 114 -7.43 -0.31 -24.80
CA ILE A 114 -8.88 -0.21 -25.01
C ILE A 114 -9.19 0.79 -26.12
N ALA A 115 -8.60 1.99 -26.07
CA ALA A 115 -8.88 3.02 -27.05
C ALA A 115 -8.55 2.57 -28.48
N HIS A 116 -7.41 1.89 -28.66
CA HIS A 116 -7.02 1.34 -29.96
C HIS A 116 -7.95 0.21 -30.42
N ASP A 117 -8.22 -0.72 -29.51
CA ASP A 117 -9.03 -1.91 -29.74
C ASP A 117 -10.50 -1.58 -30.02
N MET A 118 -11.03 -0.50 -29.43
CA MET A 118 -12.38 -0.02 -29.72
C MET A 118 -12.47 0.77 -31.03
N LYS A 119 -11.43 1.51 -31.41
CA LYS A 119 -11.46 2.40 -32.58
C LYS A 119 -11.75 1.66 -33.89
N THR A 120 -11.16 0.48 -34.06
CA THR A 120 -11.30 -0.32 -35.28
C THR A 120 -12.74 -0.83 -35.49
N PRO A 121 -13.34 -1.57 -34.54
CA PRO A 121 -14.73 -2.02 -34.66
C PRO A 121 -15.75 -0.87 -34.66
N LEU A 122 -15.56 0.23 -33.92
CA LEU A 122 -16.44 1.42 -34.02
C LEU A 122 -16.40 2.06 -35.41
N ALA A 123 -15.22 2.17 -36.01
CA ALA A 123 -15.09 2.69 -37.38
C ALA A 123 -15.82 1.82 -38.40
N ARG A 124 -15.77 0.49 -38.23
CA ARG A 124 -16.50 -0.44 -39.11
C ARG A 124 -18.01 -0.39 -38.89
N LEU A 125 -18.47 -0.39 -37.63
CA LEU A 125 -19.89 -0.25 -37.31
C LEU A 125 -20.46 1.04 -37.90
N ARG A 126 -19.74 2.15 -37.75
CA ARG A 126 -20.11 3.44 -38.35
C ARG A 126 -20.18 3.37 -39.87
N ALA A 127 -19.16 2.81 -40.54
CA ALA A 127 -19.15 2.69 -41.99
C ALA A 127 -20.34 1.85 -42.51
N ARG A 128 -20.73 0.79 -41.81
CA ARG A 128 -21.92 -0.01 -42.15
C ARG A 128 -23.22 0.74 -41.94
N LEU A 129 -23.35 1.47 -40.84
CA LEU A 129 -24.52 2.32 -40.59
C LEU A 129 -24.64 3.43 -41.64
N GLU A 130 -23.53 4.02 -42.10
CA GLU A 130 -23.50 4.98 -43.22
C GLU A 130 -24.00 4.32 -44.52
N THR A 131 -23.59 3.09 -44.83
CA THR A 131 -24.10 2.33 -46.00
C THR A 131 -25.59 2.03 -45.90
N LEU A 132 -26.07 1.62 -44.72
CA LEU A 132 -27.48 1.34 -44.44
C LEU A 132 -28.38 2.57 -44.59
N VAL A 133 -27.92 3.73 -44.12
CA VAL A 133 -28.64 5.00 -44.28
C VAL A 133 -28.68 5.43 -45.76
N GLN A 134 -27.64 5.12 -46.53
CA GLN A 134 -27.62 5.41 -47.97
C GLN A 134 -28.44 4.41 -48.81
N SER A 135 -28.63 3.18 -48.33
CA SER A 135 -29.34 2.10 -49.04
C SER A 135 -30.82 1.95 -48.64
N SER A 136 -31.41 2.96 -47.97
CA SER A 136 -32.78 2.95 -47.43
C SER A 136 -33.90 3.01 -48.49
N HIS A 137 -33.83 2.17 -49.52
CA HIS A 137 -34.93 1.79 -50.40
C HIS A 137 -35.20 0.30 -50.20
N GLU A 138 -36.13 -0.05 -49.30
CA GLU A 138 -36.95 -1.28 -49.18
C GLU A 138 -36.39 -2.68 -49.55
N ASP A 139 -35.07 -2.88 -49.63
CA ASP A 139 -34.49 -4.12 -50.19
C ASP A 139 -33.90 -5.07 -49.13
N LEU A 140 -33.88 -6.38 -49.45
CA LEU A 140 -33.34 -7.46 -48.60
C LEU A 140 -31.89 -7.24 -48.14
N THR A 141 -31.13 -6.42 -48.87
CA THR A 141 -29.76 -5.97 -48.58
C THR A 141 -29.68 -5.18 -47.27
N SER A 142 -30.68 -4.36 -46.95
CA SER A 142 -30.75 -3.62 -45.69
C SER A 142 -30.86 -4.54 -44.46
N ARG A 143 -31.52 -5.71 -44.58
CA ARG A 143 -31.59 -6.69 -43.48
C ARG A 143 -30.26 -7.39 -43.24
N HIS A 144 -29.52 -7.73 -44.30
CA HIS A 144 -28.21 -8.34 -44.17
C HIS A 144 -27.21 -7.39 -43.49
N ASP A 145 -27.15 -6.14 -43.95
CA ASP A 145 -26.24 -5.15 -43.40
C ASP A 145 -26.54 -4.81 -41.93
N LEU A 146 -27.81 -4.83 -41.53
CA LEU A 146 -28.24 -4.67 -40.13
C LEU A 146 -27.78 -5.84 -39.25
N ASP A 147 -27.89 -7.07 -39.74
CA ASP A 147 -27.42 -8.29 -39.07
C ASP A 147 -25.89 -8.31 -38.91
N VAL A 148 -25.14 -7.76 -39.89
CA VAL A 148 -23.69 -7.62 -39.70
C VAL A 148 -23.32 -6.50 -38.72
N ALA A 149 -24.04 -5.38 -38.70
CA ALA A 149 -23.84 -4.31 -37.72
C ALA A 149 -24.11 -4.80 -36.28
N LEU A 150 -25.15 -5.62 -36.08
CA LEU A 150 -25.45 -6.30 -34.81
C LEU A 150 -24.29 -7.19 -34.34
N ARG A 151 -23.76 -8.04 -35.22
CA ARG A 151 -22.60 -8.90 -34.91
C ARG A 151 -21.35 -8.11 -34.54
N GLU A 152 -21.13 -6.97 -35.19
CA GLU A 152 -19.99 -6.10 -34.88
C GLU A 152 -20.13 -5.42 -33.51
N SER A 153 -21.36 -5.11 -33.09
CA SER A 153 -21.68 -4.67 -31.73
C SER A 153 -21.46 -5.77 -30.68
N ASP A 154 -21.84 -7.01 -30.96
CA ASP A 154 -21.58 -8.13 -30.05
C ASP A 154 -20.08 -8.40 -29.89
N GLN A 155 -19.32 -8.22 -30.96
CA GLN A 155 -17.85 -8.33 -30.92
C GLN A 155 -17.24 -7.22 -30.05
N LEU A 156 -17.74 -5.98 -30.13
CA LEU A 156 -17.36 -4.87 -29.24
C LEU A 156 -17.62 -5.18 -27.77
N LEU A 157 -18.81 -5.69 -27.45
CA LEU A 157 -19.18 -6.09 -26.09
C LEU A 157 -18.29 -7.20 -25.55
N THR A 158 -17.96 -8.19 -26.39
CA THR A 158 -17.06 -9.28 -26.02
C THR A 158 -15.66 -8.76 -25.72
N MET A 159 -15.13 -7.86 -26.54
CA MET A 159 -13.82 -7.26 -26.34
C MET A 159 -13.76 -6.44 -25.04
N PHE A 160 -14.82 -5.68 -24.74
CA PHE A 160 -14.94 -4.95 -23.48
C PHE A 160 -14.89 -5.87 -22.25
N ASN A 161 -15.59 -7.01 -22.30
CA ASN A 161 -15.56 -8.01 -21.24
C ASN A 161 -14.17 -8.63 -21.05
N VAL A 162 -13.42 -8.84 -22.14
CA VAL A 162 -12.04 -9.35 -22.08
C VAL A 162 -11.13 -8.35 -21.40
N VAL A 163 -11.20 -7.06 -21.75
CA VAL A 163 -10.31 -6.07 -21.13
C VAL A 163 -10.66 -5.83 -19.66
N LEU A 164 -11.94 -5.77 -19.29
CA LEU A 164 -12.35 -5.69 -17.89
C LEU A 164 -11.85 -6.88 -17.06
N ARG A 165 -11.78 -8.06 -17.66
CA ARG A 165 -11.22 -9.25 -17.03
C ARG A 165 -9.70 -9.13 -16.83
N ILE A 166 -8.97 -8.62 -17.81
CA ILE A 166 -7.51 -8.38 -17.70
C ILE A 166 -7.24 -7.35 -16.59
N ALA A 167 -7.93 -6.21 -16.61
CA ALA A 167 -7.80 -5.18 -15.58
C ALA A 167 -8.09 -5.72 -14.17
N ARG A 168 -9.07 -6.62 -14.03
CA ARG A 168 -9.39 -7.27 -12.74
C ARG A 168 -8.30 -8.25 -12.29
N ILE A 169 -7.65 -8.95 -13.21
CA ILE A 169 -6.53 -9.86 -12.91
C ILE A 169 -5.29 -9.06 -12.48
N GLU A 170 -4.97 -7.96 -13.18
CA GLU A 170 -3.81 -7.11 -12.89
C GLU A 170 -3.99 -6.32 -11.58
N ALA A 171 -5.21 -5.82 -11.32
CA ALA A 171 -5.52 -5.10 -10.09
C ALA A 171 -5.58 -6.00 -8.86
N SER A 172 -5.73 -7.33 -9.03
CA SER A 172 -5.72 -8.27 -7.92
C SER A 172 -4.27 -8.55 -7.53
N PRO A 173 -3.79 -8.08 -6.36
CA PRO A 173 -2.48 -8.49 -5.88
C PRO A 173 -2.49 -10.03 -5.77
N HIS A 174 -1.32 -10.67 -5.87
CA HIS A 174 -1.15 -12.08 -5.49
C HIS A 174 -1.39 -12.26 -3.98
N ILE A 175 -2.61 -12.00 -3.52
CA ILE A 175 -3.11 -12.33 -2.20
C ILE A 175 -3.30 -13.83 -2.25
N GLN A 176 -2.56 -14.57 -1.41
CA GLN A 176 -2.81 -15.98 -1.22
C GLN A 176 -4.32 -16.17 -0.98
N PRO A 177 -5.03 -16.96 -1.78
CA PRO A 177 -6.46 -17.12 -1.62
C PRO A 177 -6.76 -17.58 -0.20
N THR A 178 -7.48 -16.76 0.57
CA THR A 178 -7.86 -17.10 1.96
C THR A 178 -9.11 -17.98 2.01
N GLU A 179 -9.85 -18.06 0.90
CA GLU A 179 -11.04 -18.90 0.79
C GLU A 179 -10.69 -20.34 0.40
N HIS A 180 -11.38 -21.27 1.06
CA HIS A 180 -11.28 -22.70 0.82
C HIS A 180 -12.46 -23.13 -0.06
N VAL A 181 -12.17 -23.56 -1.29
CA VAL A 181 -13.17 -23.94 -2.29
C VAL A 181 -13.23 -25.45 -2.41
N ASN A 182 -14.42 -26.02 -2.24
CA ASN A 182 -14.67 -27.44 -2.48
C ASN A 182 -14.93 -27.69 -3.98
N LEU A 183 -13.96 -28.29 -4.66
CA LEU A 183 -14.01 -28.56 -6.10
C LEU A 183 -15.16 -29.50 -6.49
N ALA A 184 -15.59 -30.39 -5.59
CA ALA A 184 -16.71 -31.28 -5.87
C ALA A 184 -18.06 -30.54 -5.91
N ILE A 185 -18.20 -29.45 -5.14
CA ILE A 185 -19.38 -28.57 -5.20
C ILE A 185 -19.30 -27.73 -6.48
N LEU A 186 -18.16 -27.10 -6.74
CA LEU A 186 -17.93 -26.29 -7.94
C LEU A 186 -18.21 -27.07 -9.24
N ALA A 187 -17.75 -28.32 -9.33
CA ALA A 187 -17.96 -29.16 -10.50
C ALA A 187 -19.43 -29.55 -10.70
N ARG A 188 -20.20 -29.73 -9.62
CA ARG A 188 -21.65 -29.98 -9.72
C ARG A 188 -22.37 -28.73 -10.20
N ASP A 189 -22.05 -27.57 -9.62
CA ASP A 189 -22.62 -26.29 -10.04
C ASP A 189 -22.38 -26.03 -11.55
N LEU A 190 -21.21 -26.42 -12.07
CA LEU A 190 -20.91 -26.34 -13.50
C LEU A 190 -21.69 -27.36 -14.34
N ILE A 191 -21.81 -28.61 -13.87
CA ILE A 191 -22.61 -29.62 -14.58
C ILE A 191 -24.06 -29.18 -14.66
N ASP A 192 -24.64 -28.71 -13.55
CA ASP A 192 -26.03 -28.24 -13.50
C ASP A 192 -26.24 -27.04 -14.43
N LEU A 193 -25.27 -26.14 -14.53
CA LEU A 193 -25.33 -25.00 -15.45
C LEU A 193 -25.28 -25.42 -16.94
N TYR A 194 -24.47 -26.42 -17.28
CA TYR A 194 -24.25 -26.84 -18.67
C TYR A 194 -25.07 -28.05 -19.12
N GLU A 195 -25.77 -28.75 -18.21
CA GLU A 195 -26.63 -29.91 -18.50
C GLU A 195 -27.65 -29.63 -19.62
N PRO A 196 -28.38 -28.48 -19.64
CA PRO A 196 -29.33 -28.21 -20.71
C PRO A 196 -28.66 -28.14 -22.09
N LEU A 197 -27.50 -27.47 -22.17
CA LEU A 197 -26.74 -27.30 -23.40
C LEU A 197 -26.07 -28.60 -23.86
N ALA A 198 -25.60 -29.41 -22.91
CA ALA A 198 -25.03 -30.73 -23.19
C ALA A 198 -26.09 -31.68 -23.75
N THR A 199 -27.30 -31.66 -23.18
CA THR A 199 -28.43 -32.45 -23.65
C THR A 199 -28.85 -32.07 -25.07
N GLU A 200 -28.92 -30.75 -25.36
CA GLU A 200 -29.19 -30.25 -26.72
C GLU A 200 -28.15 -30.76 -27.74
N LYS A 201 -26.89 -30.85 -27.33
CA LYS A 201 -25.78 -31.35 -28.15
C LYS A 201 -25.56 -32.86 -28.07
N SER A 202 -26.41 -33.62 -27.38
CA SER A 202 -26.27 -35.07 -27.15
C SER A 202 -24.92 -35.47 -26.52
N LEU A 203 -24.39 -34.62 -25.63
CA LEU A 203 -23.17 -34.83 -24.89
C LEU A 203 -23.50 -35.27 -23.45
N THR A 204 -22.71 -36.20 -22.90
CA THR A 204 -22.85 -36.64 -21.52
C THR A 204 -21.77 -36.00 -20.66
N LEU A 205 -22.17 -35.15 -19.72
CA LEU A 205 -21.29 -34.62 -18.68
C LEU A 205 -21.27 -35.60 -17.50
N SER A 206 -20.08 -35.98 -17.03
CA SER A 206 -19.93 -36.84 -15.85
C SER A 206 -18.81 -36.34 -14.94
N CYS A 207 -19.08 -36.24 -13.64
CA CYS A 207 -18.06 -36.01 -12.63
C CYS A 207 -17.93 -37.26 -11.75
N PRO A 208 -16.97 -38.16 -12.02
CA PRO A 208 -16.82 -39.41 -11.28
C PRO A 208 -16.24 -39.24 -9.85
N THR A 209 -16.09 -38.01 -9.36
CA THR A 209 -15.45 -37.73 -8.06
C THR A 209 -16.48 -37.47 -6.95
N ASN A 210 -16.41 -38.27 -5.89
CA ASN A 210 -17.18 -38.11 -4.64
C ASN A 210 -16.33 -37.57 -3.47
N GLN A 211 -15.03 -37.35 -3.67
CA GLN A 211 -14.16 -36.81 -2.64
C GLN A 211 -14.20 -35.28 -2.66
N GLY A 212 -14.50 -34.66 -1.51
CA GLY A 212 -14.46 -33.21 -1.34
C GLY A 212 -13.02 -32.73 -1.32
N VAL A 213 -12.43 -32.51 -2.49
CA VAL A 213 -11.11 -31.87 -2.60
C VAL A 213 -11.30 -30.38 -2.34
N VAL A 214 -10.71 -29.92 -1.25
CA VAL A 214 -10.74 -28.50 -0.87
C VAL A 214 -9.40 -27.88 -1.20
N ILE A 215 -9.41 -26.83 -2.01
CA ILE A 215 -8.22 -26.06 -2.37
C ILE A 215 -8.35 -24.61 -1.91
N ALA A 216 -7.23 -23.97 -1.60
CA ALA A 216 -7.20 -22.53 -1.41
C ALA A 216 -7.34 -21.85 -2.79
N GLY A 217 -8.40 -21.08 -3.00
CA GLY A 217 -8.69 -20.46 -4.29
C GLY A 217 -9.86 -19.48 -4.23
N ASP A 218 -9.98 -18.63 -5.24
CA ASP A 218 -11.18 -17.83 -5.48
C ASP A 218 -12.20 -18.68 -6.25
N ARG A 219 -13.41 -18.82 -5.71
CA ARG A 219 -14.46 -19.67 -6.29
C ARG A 219 -14.85 -19.21 -7.69
N ASP A 220 -15.00 -17.90 -7.91
CA ASP A 220 -15.51 -17.33 -9.16
C ASP A 220 -14.45 -17.45 -10.27
N MET A 221 -13.17 -17.23 -9.95
CA MET A 221 -12.08 -17.44 -10.90
C MET A 221 -11.93 -18.91 -11.31
N LEU A 222 -12.05 -19.84 -10.35
CA LEU A 222 -12.02 -21.26 -10.64
C LEU A 222 -13.23 -21.67 -11.48
N PHE A 223 -14.44 -21.21 -11.13
CA PHE A 223 -15.65 -21.45 -11.90
C PHE A 223 -15.47 -21.01 -13.36
N GLN A 224 -14.95 -19.81 -13.57
CA GLN A 224 -14.67 -19.27 -14.90
C GLN A 224 -13.57 -20.03 -15.64
N ALA A 225 -12.53 -20.52 -14.94
CA ALA A 225 -11.49 -21.32 -15.57
C ALA A 225 -12.06 -22.65 -16.10
N PHE A 226 -12.85 -23.35 -15.29
CA PHE A 226 -13.48 -24.61 -15.68
C PHE A 226 -14.59 -24.43 -16.72
N SER A 227 -15.33 -23.32 -16.70
CA SER A 227 -16.35 -23.04 -17.72
C SER A 227 -15.78 -22.78 -19.12
N ASN A 228 -14.49 -22.42 -19.21
CA ASN A 228 -13.80 -22.13 -20.47
C ASN A 228 -13.04 -23.34 -21.06
N LEU A 229 -12.98 -24.47 -20.34
CA LEU A 229 -12.36 -25.72 -20.80
C LEU A 229 -13.34 -26.51 -21.69
#